data_AF-A0A059EVT0-F1
#
_entry.id   AF-A0A059EVT0-F1
#
_cell.length_a   1.000
_cell.length_b   1.000
_cell.length_c   1.000
_cell.angle_alpha   90.00
_cell.angle_beta   90.00
_cell.angle_gamma   90.00
#
_symmetry.space_group_name_H-M   'P 1'
#
loop_
_entity.id
_entity.type
_entity.pdbx_description
1 polymer ?
#
loop_
_entity_poly.entity_id
_entity_poly.type
_entity_poly.pdbx_seq_one_letter_code
_entity_poly.pdbx_strand_id
1 'polypeptide(L)'
;MKKTKKCKNEILSLYSEIFTSNKSAIEYCIKKELFASSLMCIKCNAAQMVIQKYEQALNSLCYKCKNKNCQSRRSISAGFALGNFKFKYCIILRAIFCFIMNFNNYQSINLLKMDEKTFIKIKKIINSKI
;
A
#
# COMPACT_ATOMS: atom_id res chain seq x y z
N MET A 1 24.26 -18.35 5.98
CA MET A 1 23.49 -18.10 7.22
C MET A 1 22.38 -17.09 6.96
N LYS A 2 21.12 -17.54 6.86
CA LYS A 2 19.95 -16.65 6.78
C LYS A 2 19.76 -16.00 8.15
N LYS A 3 20.10 -14.72 8.30
CA LYS A 3 19.77 -13.96 9.51
C LYS A 3 18.24 -13.82 9.57
N THR A 4 17.59 -14.68 10.36
CA THR A 4 16.21 -14.50 10.80
C THR A 4 16.16 -13.18 11.59
N LYS A 5 15.74 -12.11 10.90
CA LYS A 5 15.38 -10.85 11.55
C LYS A 5 14.28 -11.17 12.56
N LYS A 6 14.60 -11.11 13.85
CA LYS A 6 13.61 -11.06 14.93
C LYS A 6 12.65 -9.92 14.59
N CYS A 7 11.47 -10.24 14.07
CA CYS A 7 10.38 -9.28 13.98
C CYS A 7 10.00 -8.96 15.42
N LYS A 8 10.47 -7.83 15.96
CA LYS A 8 9.81 -7.20 17.10
C LYS A 8 8.33 -7.10 16.69
N ASN A 9 7.43 -7.66 17.50
CA ASN A 9 6.00 -7.46 17.32
C ASN A 9 5.74 -5.97 17.56
N GLU A 10 5.74 -5.19 16.48
CA GLU A 10 5.29 -3.80 16.51
C GLU A 10 3.81 -3.85 16.91
N ILE A 11 3.49 -3.38 18.12
CA ILE A 11 2.10 -3.24 18.56
C ILE A 11 1.48 -2.13 17.72
N LEU A 12 0.61 -2.53 16.78
CA LEU A 12 -0.12 -1.60 15.93
C LEU A 12 -1.42 -1.21 16.62
N SER A 13 -1.68 0.10 16.67
CA SER A 13 -2.95 0.67 17.11
C SER A 13 -3.55 1.47 15.96
N LEU A 14 -4.83 1.82 16.03
CA LEU A 14 -5.49 2.65 15.01
C LEU A 14 -4.82 4.02 14.78
N TYR A 15 -4.01 4.47 15.75
CA TYR A 15 -3.30 5.73 15.71
C TYR A 15 -1.85 5.59 15.21
N SER A 16 -1.40 4.36 14.93
CA SER A 16 -0.09 4.14 14.32
C SER A 16 0.03 4.90 13.01
N GLU A 17 1.20 5.50 12.76
CA GLU A 17 1.43 6.36 11.61
C GLU A 17 1.14 5.68 10.26
N ILE A 18 1.28 4.36 10.20
CA ILE A 18 0.95 3.56 9.01
C ILE A 18 -0.53 3.69 8.59
N PHE A 19 -1.41 4.08 9.51
CA PHE A 19 -2.85 4.24 9.27
C PHE A 19 -3.29 5.70 9.13
N THR A 20 -2.43 6.65 9.49
CA THR A 20 -2.73 8.09 9.44
C THR A 20 -1.96 8.81 8.33
N SER A 21 -0.75 8.35 8.00
CA SER A 21 0.13 8.93 6.98
C SER A 21 0.32 7.98 5.80
N ASN A 22 0.00 8.47 4.60
CA ASN A 22 0.20 7.68 3.38
C ASN A 22 1.69 7.42 3.10
N LYS A 23 2.56 8.38 3.43
CA LYS A 23 4.02 8.22 3.31
C LYS A 23 4.52 7.11 4.23
N SER A 24 4.12 7.13 5.50
CA SER A 24 4.52 6.11 6.48
C SER A 24 3.95 4.73 6.10
N ALA A 25 2.73 4.67 5.55
CA ALA A 25 2.15 3.45 5.00
C ALA A 25 2.99 2.86 3.86
N ILE A 26 3.43 3.69 2.89
CA ILE A 26 4.27 3.25 1.77
C ILE A 26 5.63 2.76 2.28
N GLU A 27 6.24 3.48 3.21
CA GLU A 27 7.52 3.08 3.81
C GLU A 27 7.40 1.77 4.57
N TYR A 28 6.30 1.56 5.29
CA TYR A 28 6.00 0.28 5.91
C TYR A 28 5.89 -0.86 4.88
N CYS A 29 5.16 -0.64 3.77
CA CYS A 29 5.04 -1.62 2.70
C CYS A 29 6.39 -1.97 2.06
N ILE A 30 7.29 -0.99 1.88
CA ILE A 30 8.67 -1.24 1.40
C ILE A 30 9.47 -2.02 2.45
N LYS A 31 9.40 -1.62 3.73
CA LYS A 31 10.12 -2.27 4.84
C LYS A 31 9.70 -3.73 5.03
N LYS A 32 8.42 -4.04 4.81
CA LYS A 32 7.86 -5.39 4.88
C LYS A 32 7.93 -6.15 3.55
N GLU A 33 8.65 -5.62 2.56
CA GLU A 33 8.85 -6.25 1.25
C GLU A 33 7.53 -6.53 0.48
N LEU A 34 6.44 -5.82 0.84
CA LEU A 34 5.19 -5.84 0.09
C LEU A 34 5.34 -5.10 -1.24
N PHE A 35 6.20 -4.08 -1.28
CA PHE A 35 6.66 -3.43 -2.51
C PHE A 35 8.15 -3.64 -2.70
N ALA A 36 8.56 -3.86 -3.95
CA ALA A 36 9.96 -3.82 -4.30
C ALA A 36 10.53 -2.42 -4.04
N SER A 37 11.71 -2.33 -3.44
CA SER A 37 12.39 -1.05 -3.23
C SER A 37 12.87 -0.43 -4.55
N SER A 38 13.24 -1.28 -5.50
CA SER A 38 13.63 -0.89 -6.86
C SER A 38 13.33 -1.99 -7.87
N LEU A 39 13.10 -1.62 -9.13
CA LEU A 39 12.91 -2.53 -10.25
C LEU A 39 13.87 -2.18 -11.38
N MET A 40 14.25 -3.14 -12.23
CA MET A 40 14.95 -2.82 -13.47
C MET A 40 14.01 -2.17 -14.47
N CYS A 41 14.45 -1.08 -15.11
CA CYS A 41 13.68 -0.44 -16.17
C CYS A 41 13.80 -1.24 -17.47
N ILE A 42 12.72 -1.88 -17.90
CA ILE A 42 12.68 -2.71 -19.12
C ILE A 42 13.05 -1.89 -20.38
N LYS A 43 12.66 -0.60 -20.43
CA LYS A 43 12.86 0.25 -21.61
C LYS A 43 14.30 0.70 -21.83
N CYS A 44 15.08 0.91 -20.77
CA CYS A 44 16.48 1.35 -20.92
C CYS A 44 17.48 0.28 -20.50
N ASN A 45 17.01 -0.79 -19.84
CA ASN A 45 17.75 -1.94 -19.35
C ASN A 45 19.05 -1.65 -18.57
N ALA A 46 19.25 -0.41 -18.15
CA ALA A 46 20.47 0.09 -17.53
C ALA A 46 20.22 0.77 -16.18
N ALA A 47 19.02 1.36 -15.99
CA ALA A 47 18.71 2.12 -14.79
C ALA A 47 17.64 1.43 -13.94
N GLN A 48 17.81 1.57 -12.62
CA GLN A 48 16.79 1.19 -11.65
C GLN A 48 15.63 2.20 -11.65
N MET A 49 14.42 1.68 -11.50
CA MET A 49 13.21 2.43 -11.21
C MET A 49 12.96 2.41 -9.70
N VAL A 50 12.69 3.57 -9.11
CA VAL A 50 12.44 3.72 -7.67
C VAL A 50 11.05 4.31 -7.45
N ILE A 51 10.41 3.90 -6.36
CA ILE A 51 9.11 4.44 -5.96
C ILE A 51 9.25 5.93 -5.66
N GLN A 52 8.44 6.76 -6.32
CA GLN A 52 8.29 8.14 -5.88
C GLN A 52 7.32 8.19 -4.70
N LYS A 53 7.82 8.62 -3.55
CA LYS A 53 7.04 8.78 -2.32
C LYS A 53 6.19 10.05 -2.39
N TYR A 54 5.03 9.97 -3.03
CA TYR A 54 4.04 11.04 -3.02
C TYR A 54 2.98 10.79 -1.94
N GLU A 55 2.33 11.85 -1.45
CA GLU A 55 1.14 11.73 -0.58
C GLU A 55 -0.13 11.31 -1.35
N GLN A 56 -0.03 11.18 -2.66
CA GLN A 56 -1.14 10.91 -3.57
C GLN A 56 -1.66 9.47 -3.44
N ALA A 57 -2.86 9.21 -3.96
CA ALA A 57 -3.55 7.92 -3.89
C ALA A 57 -2.78 6.75 -4.52
N LEU A 58 -3.26 5.53 -4.29
CA LEU A 58 -2.68 4.26 -4.73
C LEU A 58 -2.40 4.22 -6.25
N ASN A 59 -3.32 4.76 -7.05
CA ASN A 59 -3.23 4.74 -8.51
C ASN A 59 -2.23 5.76 -9.08
N SER A 60 -1.79 6.72 -8.28
CA SER A 60 -0.77 7.70 -8.64
C SER A 60 0.64 7.29 -8.23
N LEU A 61 0.78 6.23 -7.44
CA LEU A 61 2.07 5.72 -6.99
C LEU A 61 2.70 4.84 -8.07
N CYS A 62 3.88 5.27 -8.51
CA CYS A 62 4.61 4.61 -9.58
C CYS A 62 6.10 4.52 -9.27
N TYR A 63 6.71 3.49 -9.83
CA TYR A 63 8.15 3.43 -10.05
C TYR A 63 8.50 4.36 -11.19
N LYS A 64 9.43 5.29 -10.96
CA LYS A 64 10.00 6.16 -11.99
C LYS A 64 11.43 5.74 -12.26
N CYS A 65 11.79 5.65 -13.54
CA CYS A 65 13.18 5.39 -13.93
C CYS A 65 14.11 6.51 -13.42
N LYS A 66 15.28 6.15 -12.87
CA LYS A 66 16.29 7.12 -12.44
C LYS A 66 16.96 7.84 -13.61
N ASN A 67 17.03 7.23 -14.79
CA ASN A 67 17.58 7.86 -15.97
C ASN A 67 16.68 9.02 -16.41
N LYS A 68 17.17 10.26 -16.36
CA LYS A 68 16.42 11.47 -16.74
C LYS A 68 15.93 11.45 -18.18
N ASN A 69 16.66 10.79 -19.08
CA ASN A 69 16.29 10.65 -20.48
C ASN A 69 15.21 9.58 -20.70
N CYS A 70 14.99 8.71 -19.71
CA CYS A 70 14.00 7.65 -19.76
C CYS A 70 12.76 8.05 -18.96
N GLN A 71 11.69 8.46 -19.66
CA GLN A 71 10.42 8.85 -19.01
C GLN A 71 9.55 7.67 -18.57
N SER A 72 10.10 6.45 -18.55
CA SER A 72 9.37 5.24 -18.21
C SER A 72 8.87 5.26 -16.78
N ARG A 73 7.59 4.94 -16.62
CA ARG A 73 6.92 4.78 -15.33
C ARG A 73 6.20 3.45 -15.30
N ARG A 74 6.12 2.83 -14.13
CA ARG A 74 5.34 1.62 -13.89
C ARG A 74 4.49 1.82 -12.65
N SER A 75 3.18 1.67 -12.76
CA SER A 75 2.31 1.78 -11.59
C SER A 75 2.61 0.67 -10.59
N ILE A 76 2.59 0.99 -9.30
CA ILE A 76 2.69 -0.02 -8.24
C ILE A 76 1.43 -0.89 -8.23
N SER A 77 0.29 -0.32 -8.60
CA SER A 77 -1.00 -0.98 -8.67
C SER A 77 -1.18 -1.90 -9.88
N ALA A 78 -0.17 -2.05 -10.76
CA ALA A 78 -0.25 -2.95 -11.91
C ALA A 78 -0.48 -4.40 -11.44
N GLY A 79 -1.65 -4.96 -11.73
CA GLY A 79 -2.06 -6.29 -11.27
C GLY A 79 -2.60 -6.36 -9.83
N PHE A 80 -2.73 -5.22 -9.15
CA PHE A 80 -3.31 -5.16 -7.80
C PHE A 80 -4.85 -5.16 -7.88
N ALA A 81 -5.50 -6.01 -7.07
CA ALA A 81 -6.95 -6.15 -7.08
C ALA A 81 -7.70 -4.87 -6.67
N LEU A 82 -7.08 -4.01 -5.85
CA LEU A 82 -7.62 -2.69 -5.51
C LEU A 82 -7.13 -1.57 -6.43
N GLY A 83 -6.44 -1.89 -7.53
CA GLY A 83 -5.84 -0.89 -8.45
C GLY A 83 -6.85 0.01 -9.17
N ASN A 84 -8.15 -0.31 -9.10
CA ASN A 84 -9.20 0.57 -9.63
C ASN A 84 -9.70 1.58 -8.59
N PHE A 85 -9.31 1.45 -7.32
CA PHE A 85 -9.75 2.35 -6.26
C PHE A 85 -8.74 3.47 -6.01
N LYS A 86 -9.23 4.70 -5.95
CA LYS A 86 -8.42 5.89 -5.63
C LYS A 86 -8.22 6.09 -4.12
N PHE A 87 -7.87 5.03 -3.37
CA PHE A 87 -7.60 5.15 -1.93
C PHE A 87 -6.14 5.44 -1.62
N LYS A 88 -5.88 6.06 -0.47
CA LYS A 88 -4.53 6.13 0.11
C LYS A 88 -4.17 4.77 0.73
N TYR A 89 -2.90 4.40 0.72
CA TYR A 89 -2.40 3.16 1.34
C TYR A 89 -2.70 3.09 2.84
N CYS A 90 -2.62 4.22 3.55
CA CYS A 90 -2.97 4.26 4.96
C CYS A 90 -4.42 3.82 5.22
N ILE A 91 -5.36 4.18 4.35
CA ILE A 91 -6.77 3.78 4.45
C ILE A 91 -6.93 2.28 4.19
N ILE A 92 -6.22 1.73 3.20
CA ILE A 92 -6.27 0.30 2.89
C ILE A 92 -5.69 -0.53 4.03
N LEU A 93 -4.51 -0.16 4.53
CA LEU A 93 -3.91 -0.84 5.69
C LEU A 93 -4.82 -0.74 6.91
N ARG A 94 -5.45 0.42 7.14
CA ARG A 94 -6.40 0.60 8.23
C ARG A 94 -7.65 -0.26 8.07
N ALA A 95 -8.15 -0.42 6.84
CA ALA A 95 -9.29 -1.29 6.56
C ALA A 95 -8.96 -2.77 6.81
N ILE A 96 -7.78 -3.21 6.40
CA ILE A 96 -7.26 -4.56 6.70
C ILE A 96 -7.13 -4.74 8.21
N PHE A 97 -6.62 -3.74 8.93
CA PHE A 97 -6.51 -3.79 10.39
C PHE A 97 -7.88 -3.92 11.07
N CYS A 98 -8.87 -3.11 10.69
CA CYS A 98 -10.25 -3.23 11.22
C CYS A 98 -10.82 -4.64 10.97
N PHE A 99 -10.50 -5.24 9.82
CA PHE A 99 -10.93 -6.60 9.49
C PHE A 99 -10.27 -7.66 10.37
N ILE A 100 -8.94 -7.60 10.53
CA ILE A 100 -8.19 -8.53 11.41
C ILE A 100 -8.66 -8.43 12.86
N MET A 101 -9.00 -7.22 13.32
CA MET A 101 -9.50 -6.98 14.68
C MET A 101 -10.99 -7.31 14.86
N ASN A 102 -11.66 -7.86 13.84
CA ASN A 102 -13.08 -8.22 13.86
C ASN A 102 -14.01 -7.07 14.25
N PHE A 103 -13.68 -5.84 13.86
CA PHE A 103 -14.58 -4.71 14.08
C PHE A 103 -15.87 -4.91 13.27
N ASN A 104 -17.00 -4.54 13.86
CA ASN A 104 -18.26 -4.60 13.13
C ASN A 104 -18.27 -3.55 11.98
N ASN A 105 -19.21 -3.71 11.05
CA ASN A 105 -19.28 -2.85 9.87
C ASN A 105 -19.45 -1.38 10.26
N TYR A 106 -20.29 -1.08 11.25
CA TYR A 106 -20.58 0.29 11.69
C TYR A 106 -19.33 0.98 12.25
N GLN A 107 -18.60 0.31 13.14
CA GLN A 107 -17.32 0.78 13.68
C GLN A 107 -16.30 1.01 12.57
N SER A 108 -16.18 0.05 11.64
CA SER A 108 -15.20 0.11 10.55
C SER A 108 -15.49 1.27 9.59
N ILE A 109 -16.76 1.47 9.20
CA ILE A 109 -17.19 2.57 8.33
C ILE A 109 -16.85 3.92 8.98
N ASN A 110 -17.20 4.10 10.25
CA ASN A 110 -16.93 5.33 11.00
C ASN A 110 -15.43 5.61 11.15
N LEU A 111 -14.64 4.58 11.46
CA LEU A 111 -13.19 4.72 11.61
C LEU A 111 -12.48 5.03 10.28
N LEU A 112 -12.96 4.44 9.18
CA LEU A 112 -12.38 4.63 7.86
C LEU A 112 -12.86 5.92 7.18
N LYS A 113 -13.91 6.57 7.71
CA LYS A 113 -14.55 7.78 7.15
C LYS A 113 -14.87 7.61 5.65
N MET A 114 -15.47 6.49 5.30
CA MET A 114 -15.86 6.16 3.92
C MET A 114 -17.34 5.80 3.86
N ASP A 115 -17.93 5.84 2.68
CA ASP A 115 -19.31 5.39 2.48
C ASP A 115 -19.42 3.87 2.56
N GLU A 116 -20.62 3.39 2.93
CA GLU A 116 -20.90 1.98 3.10
C GLU A 116 -20.69 1.15 1.82
N LYS A 117 -21.05 1.69 0.65
CA LYS A 117 -20.90 0.95 -0.62
C LYS A 117 -19.42 0.70 -0.92
N THR A 118 -18.59 1.71 -0.72
CA THR A 118 -17.14 1.60 -0.80
C THR A 118 -16.58 0.58 0.19
N PHE A 119 -17.01 0.65 1.45
CA PHE A 119 -16.59 -0.29 2.48
C PHE A 119 -16.92 -1.74 2.11
N ILE A 120 -18.15 -2.01 1.66
CA ILE A 120 -18.58 -3.35 1.21
C ILE A 120 -17.71 -3.86 0.07
N LYS A 121 -17.35 -3.00 -0.90
CA LYS A 121 -16.45 -3.38 -2.00
C LYS A 121 -15.05 -3.77 -1.49
N ILE A 122 -14.47 -2.99 -0.58
CA ILE A 122 -13.18 -3.31 0.03
C ILE A 122 -13.26 -4.63 0.80
N LYS A 123 -14.29 -4.80 1.64
CA LYS A 123 -14.52 -6.01 2.42
C LYS A 123 -14.63 -7.25 1.52
N LYS A 124 -15.37 -7.16 0.41
CA LYS A 124 -15.48 -8.25 -0.58
C LYS A 124 -14.13 -8.63 -1.18
N ILE A 125 -13.27 -7.66 -1.47
CA ILE A 125 -11.94 -7.90 -2.06
C ILE A 125 -10.97 -8.50 -1.04
N ILE A 126 -11.04 -8.07 0.22
CA ILE A 126 -10.26 -8.66 1.30
C ILE A 126 -10.67 -10.13 1.49
N ASN A 127 -11.97 -10.41 1.59
CA ASN A 127 -12.50 -11.77 1.75
C ASN A 127 -12.31 -12.69 0.55
N SER A 128 -12.08 -12.17 -0.65
CA SER A 128 -11.86 -13.00 -1.84
C SER A 128 -10.38 -13.36 -2.05
N LYS A 129 -9.49 -12.78 -1.26
CA LYS A 129 -8.03 -12.86 -1.40
C LYS A 129 -7.32 -13.42 -0.17
N ILE A 130 -7.98 -13.37 1.00
CA ILE A 130 -7.60 -13.99 2.27
C ILE A 130 -8.54 -15.16 2.51
#